data_AF-K3WN25-F1
#
_entry.id   AF-K3WN25-F1
#
_cell.length_a   1.000
_cell.length_b   1.000
_cell.length_c   1.000
_cell.angle_alpha   90.00
_cell.angle_beta   90.00
_cell.angle_gamma   90.00
#
_symmetry.space_group_name_H-M   'P 1'
#
loop_
_entity.id
_entity.type
_entity.pdbx_description
1 polymer ?
#
loop_
_entity_poly.entity_id
_entity_poly.type
_entity_poly.pdbx_seq_one_letter_code
_entity_poly.pdbx_strand_id
1 'polypeptide(L)'
;MAASPHQPTEDLRFFCRDGGELIECDWPVDTRKGRLSCPKVYHEACLGFNVPEGVTWRCPRHGCKACGLSATYSCRFCILSYCEDHLPRDIKKIDRASRELVGSTYILLKERADLNFSRR
;
A
#
# COMPACT_ATOMS: atom_id res chain seq x y z
N MET A 1 15.16 -25.49 -27.95
CA MET A 1 15.93 -24.85 -26.85
C MET A 1 16.91 -23.91 -27.55
N ALA A 2 17.01 -22.61 -27.32
CA ALA A 2 16.73 -21.79 -26.16
C ALA A 2 16.22 -20.40 -26.59
N ALA A 3 15.33 -19.79 -25.80
CA ALA A 3 14.89 -18.42 -25.98
C ALA A 3 15.86 -17.46 -25.28
N SER A 4 16.15 -16.35 -25.95
CA SER A 4 17.16 -15.33 -25.62
C SER A 4 17.08 -14.76 -24.20
N PRO A 5 18.23 -14.35 -23.61
CA PRO A 5 18.25 -13.61 -22.36
C PRO A 5 17.76 -12.18 -22.60
N HIS A 6 16.48 -11.92 -22.34
CA HIS A 6 16.01 -10.55 -22.18
C HIS A 6 16.72 -9.93 -20.98
N GLN A 7 17.55 -8.93 -21.25
CA GLN A 7 18.25 -8.12 -20.27
C GLN A 7 17.20 -7.48 -19.34
N PRO A 8 17.21 -7.76 -18.03
CA PRO A 8 16.31 -7.09 -17.11
C PRO A 8 16.80 -5.64 -16.98
N THR A 9 15.94 -4.70 -17.33
CA THR A 9 16.15 -3.28 -17.02
C THR A 9 16.23 -3.12 -15.50
N GLU A 10 17.28 -2.46 -15.02
CA GLU A 10 17.65 -2.26 -13.61
C GLU A 10 16.70 -1.29 -12.84
N ASP A 11 15.39 -1.29 -13.15
CA ASP A 11 14.40 -0.37 -12.54
C ASP A 11 13.21 -1.08 -11.88
N LEU A 12 13.13 -2.42 -11.93
CA LEU A 12 11.97 -3.17 -11.41
C LEU A 12 12.29 -4.16 -10.28
N ARG A 13 13.46 -4.06 -9.65
CA ARG A 13 13.80 -4.90 -8.48
C ARG A 13 13.23 -4.33 -7.18
N PHE A 14 11.92 -4.08 -7.15
CA PHE A 14 11.26 -3.52 -5.96
C PHE A 14 10.04 -4.29 -5.45
N PHE A 15 9.87 -5.57 -5.79
CA PHE A 15 9.35 -6.62 -4.88
C PHE A 15 8.89 -7.84 -5.69
N CYS A 16 9.28 -9.02 -5.22
CA CYS A 16 8.95 -10.35 -5.76
C CYS A 16 9.40 -10.65 -7.19
N ARG A 17 10.25 -11.68 -7.33
CA ARG A 17 10.54 -12.38 -8.59
C ARG A 17 9.40 -13.34 -9.01
N ASP A 18 8.27 -13.29 -8.31
CA ASP A 18 7.15 -14.21 -8.45
C ASP A 18 6.01 -13.47 -9.16
N GLY A 19 5.73 -13.87 -10.40
CA GLY A 19 4.60 -13.33 -11.16
C GLY A 19 3.30 -13.81 -10.53
N GLY A 20 2.55 -12.89 -9.93
CA GLY A 20 1.22 -13.14 -9.37
C GLY A 20 0.23 -12.10 -9.87
N GLU A 21 -1.07 -12.35 -9.64
CA GLU A 21 -2.11 -11.40 -9.99
C GLU A 21 -2.00 -10.13 -9.14
N LEU A 22 -2.11 -9.00 -9.84
CA LEU A 22 -2.02 -7.66 -9.30
C LEU A 22 -3.43 -7.14 -9.06
N ILE A 23 -3.69 -6.67 -7.85
CA ILE A 23 -4.94 -6.00 -7.51
C ILE A 23 -4.74 -4.51 -7.26
N GLU A 24 -5.61 -3.72 -7.88
CA GLU A 24 -5.71 -2.29 -7.70
C GLU A 24 -6.77 -1.92 -6.66
N CYS A 25 -6.54 -0.83 -5.94
CA CYS A 25 -7.51 -0.33 -4.97
C CYS A 25 -8.72 0.33 -5.66
N ASP A 26 -9.87 -0.33 -5.60
CA ASP A 26 -11.15 0.17 -6.14
C ASP A 26 -11.80 1.25 -5.26
N TRP A 27 -11.27 1.48 -4.04
CA TRP A 27 -11.84 2.46 -3.13
C TRP A 27 -11.83 3.88 -3.74
N PRO A 28 -13.02 4.49 -3.91
CA PRO A 28 -13.10 5.82 -4.48
C PRO A 28 -12.71 6.88 -3.45
N VAL A 29 -11.79 7.74 -3.83
CA VAL A 29 -11.36 8.87 -3.02
C VAL A 29 -12.03 10.11 -3.57
N ASP A 30 -13.00 10.64 -2.83
CA ASP A 30 -13.64 11.90 -3.17
C ASP A 30 -12.64 13.05 -2.90
N THR A 31 -12.20 13.71 -3.95
CA THR A 31 -11.30 14.86 -3.85
C THR A 31 -12.00 16.10 -4.38
N ARG A 32 -11.55 17.29 -3.95
CA ARG A 32 -12.02 18.58 -4.51
C ARG A 32 -11.89 18.69 -6.05
N LYS A 33 -11.11 17.82 -6.70
CA LYS A 33 -10.89 17.82 -8.15
C LYS A 33 -11.63 16.66 -8.86
N GLY A 34 -12.47 15.92 -8.14
CA GLY A 34 -13.21 14.75 -8.64
C GLY A 34 -12.88 13.46 -7.88
N ARG A 35 -13.59 12.38 -8.24
CA ARG A 35 -13.40 11.02 -7.71
C ARG A 35 -12.15 10.40 -8.31
N LEU A 36 -11.12 10.19 -7.50
CA LEU A 36 -9.90 9.47 -7.90
C LEU A 36 -9.94 8.04 -7.38
N SER A 37 -9.56 7.08 -8.24
CA SER A 37 -9.16 5.75 -7.78
C SER A 37 -7.76 5.82 -7.16
N CYS A 38 -7.51 5.04 -6.13
CA CYS A 38 -6.17 4.96 -5.54
C CYS A 38 -5.27 4.17 -6.50
N PRO A 39 -4.18 4.76 -7.04
CA PRO A 39 -3.33 4.14 -8.06
C PRO A 39 -2.39 3.06 -7.47
N LYS A 40 -2.77 2.48 -6.32
CA LYS A 40 -1.94 1.50 -5.61
C LYS A 40 -2.34 0.10 -5.98
N VAL A 41 -1.31 -0.63 -6.38
CA VAL A 41 -1.37 -2.01 -6.80
C VAL A 41 -0.64 -2.87 -5.77
N TYR A 42 -1.21 -4.02 -5.45
CA TYR A 42 -0.67 -5.00 -4.52
C TYR A 42 -0.75 -6.38 -5.16
N HIS A 43 0.17 -7.28 -4.83
CA HIS A 43 0.00 -8.68 -5.19
C HIS A 43 -1.01 -9.32 -4.23
N GLU A 44 -1.92 -10.14 -4.73
CA GLU A 44 -2.84 -10.91 -3.88
C GLU A 44 -2.07 -11.82 -2.90
N ALA A 45 -0.95 -12.39 -3.36
CA ALA A 45 -0.04 -13.17 -2.53
C ALA A 45 0.55 -12.36 -1.36
N CYS A 46 0.84 -11.07 -1.56
CA CYS A 46 1.32 -10.20 -0.48
C CYS A 46 0.22 -9.85 0.54
N LEU A 47 -1.05 -9.95 0.14
CA LEU A 47 -2.19 -9.73 1.02
C LEU A 47 -2.60 -11.01 1.76
N GLY A 48 -2.27 -12.18 1.22
CA GLY A 48 -2.63 -13.48 1.78
C GLY A 48 -4.11 -13.82 1.57
N PHE A 49 -4.81 -13.12 0.68
CA PHE A 49 -6.17 -13.42 0.25
C PHE A 49 -6.38 -13.06 -1.22
N ASN A 50 -7.18 -13.86 -1.91
CA ASN A 50 -7.67 -13.54 -3.24
C ASN A 50 -8.89 -12.63 -3.10
N VAL A 51 -8.92 -11.55 -3.88
CA VAL A 51 -10.05 -10.63 -3.84
C VAL A 51 -11.07 -11.07 -4.88
N PRO A 52 -12.31 -11.39 -4.46
CA PRO A 52 -13.32 -11.81 -5.41
C PRO A 52 -13.61 -10.68 -6.40
N GLU A 53 -13.64 -11.05 -7.67
CA GLU A 53 -14.09 -10.19 -8.77
C GLU A 53 -15.51 -9.66 -8.48
N GLY A 54 -15.70 -8.35 -8.65
CA GLY A 54 -17.00 -7.68 -8.45
C GLY A 54 -17.26 -7.09 -7.06
N VAL A 55 -16.28 -7.13 -6.12
CA VAL A 55 -16.38 -6.39 -4.86
C VAL A 55 -15.45 -5.16 -4.84
N THR A 56 -15.93 -4.05 -4.27
CA THR A 56 -15.09 -2.86 -4.05
C THR A 56 -14.06 -3.15 -2.98
N TRP A 57 -12.81 -3.36 -3.40
CA TRP A 57 -11.71 -3.60 -2.49
C TRP A 57 -11.06 -2.29 -2.02
N ARG A 58 -10.87 -2.19 -0.70
CA ARG A 58 -10.19 -1.07 -0.06
C ARG A 58 -8.81 -1.51 0.42
N CYS A 59 -7.77 -0.84 -0.08
CA CYS A 59 -6.41 -1.17 0.33
C CYS A 59 -6.15 -0.84 1.82
N PRO A 60 -5.25 -1.57 2.48
CA PRO A 60 -4.96 -1.41 3.91
C PRO A 60 -4.41 -0.02 4.25
N ARG A 61 -3.93 0.76 3.28
CA ARG A 61 -3.46 2.12 3.55
C ARG A 61 -4.58 3.12 3.89
N HIS A 62 -5.83 2.83 3.52
CA HIS A 62 -6.97 3.67 3.89
C HIS A 62 -7.55 3.33 5.26
N GLY A 63 -7.23 2.14 5.78
CA GLY A 63 -7.69 1.65 7.07
C GLY A 63 -6.59 1.72 8.12
N CYS A 64 -6.96 2.00 9.36
CA CYS A 64 -6.07 1.84 10.50
C CYS A 64 -5.81 0.34 10.69
N LYS A 65 -4.54 -0.06 10.79
CA LYS A 65 -4.18 -1.46 11.06
C LYS A 65 -4.77 -2.00 12.39
N ALA A 66 -4.96 -1.13 13.39
CA ALA A 66 -5.43 -1.55 14.70
C ALA A 66 -6.96 -1.69 14.76
N CYS A 67 -7.70 -0.74 14.22
CA CYS A 67 -9.17 -0.68 14.38
C CYS A 67 -9.97 -0.71 13.06
N GLY A 68 -9.32 -0.66 11.89
CA GLY A 68 -9.97 -0.68 10.58
C GLY A 68 -10.65 0.63 10.15
N LEU A 69 -10.71 1.65 11.04
CA LEU A 69 -11.27 2.97 10.74
C LEU A 69 -10.42 3.75 9.74
N SER A 70 -10.92 4.87 9.22
CA SER A 70 -10.18 5.72 8.28
C SER A 70 -8.83 6.16 8.87
N ALA A 71 -7.75 5.85 8.17
CA ALA A 71 -6.42 6.28 8.58
C ALA A 71 -6.17 7.76 8.25
N THR A 72 -5.48 8.45 9.16
CA THR A 72 -5.01 9.84 9.00
C THR A 72 -3.49 9.89 8.81
N TYR A 73 -2.79 8.78 9.04
CA TYR A 73 -1.36 8.65 8.85
C TYR A 73 -1.05 7.39 8.05
N SER A 74 -0.38 7.54 6.91
CA SER A 74 -0.01 6.43 6.03
C SER A 74 1.49 6.30 5.93
N CYS A 75 2.03 5.09 6.04
CA CYS A 75 3.46 4.89 5.85
C CYS A 75 3.84 5.16 4.39
N ARG A 76 4.98 5.84 4.16
CA ARG A 76 5.46 6.14 2.80
C ARG A 76 5.97 4.90 2.05
N PHE A 77 6.58 3.97 2.78
CA PHE A 77 7.27 2.79 2.24
C PHE A 77 6.62 1.46 2.64
N CYS A 78 5.57 1.48 3.47
CA CYS A 78 4.85 0.28 3.87
C CYS A 78 3.37 0.39 3.52
N ILE A 79 2.67 -0.74 3.55
CA ILE A 79 1.22 -0.83 3.36
C ILE A 79 0.41 -0.42 4.61
N LEU A 80 1.12 0.04 5.65
CA LEU A 80 0.58 0.27 6.98
C LEU A 80 0.09 1.70 7.14
N SER A 81 -1.11 1.82 7.73
CA SER A 81 -1.69 3.11 8.08
C SER A 81 -2.37 3.07 9.45
N TYR A 82 -2.51 4.24 10.06
CA TYR A 82 -3.03 4.43 11.42
C TYR A 82 -3.95 5.64 11.50
N CYS A 83 -4.94 5.58 12.39
CA CYS A 83 -5.67 6.75 12.83
C CYS A 83 -4.85 7.52 13.89
N GLU A 84 -5.32 8.69 14.27
CA GLU A 84 -4.68 9.53 15.28
C GLU A 84 -4.55 8.85 16.65
N ASP A 85 -5.54 8.06 17.04
CA ASP A 85 -5.58 7.35 18.31
C ASP A 85 -4.59 6.18 18.39
N HIS A 86 -4.41 5.46 17.27
CA HIS A 86 -3.55 4.28 17.17
C HIS A 86 -2.19 4.57 16.51
N LEU A 87 -1.80 5.84 16.39
CA LEU A 87 -0.53 6.22 15.81
C LEU A 87 0.62 5.76 16.74
N PRO A 88 1.55 4.91 16.28
CA PRO A 88 2.69 4.54 17.10
C PRO A 88 3.54 5.77 17.45
N ARG A 89 4.16 5.75 18.63
CA ARG A 89 4.97 6.87 19.13
C ARG A 89 6.27 7.05 18.35
N ASP A 90 6.86 5.95 17.88
CA ASP A 90 8.14 5.97 17.17
C ASP A 90 7.96 6.10 15.64
N ILE A 91 7.44 7.26 15.25
CA ILE A 91 7.22 7.62 13.84
C ILE A 91 7.89 8.94 13.49
N LYS A 92 8.28 9.07 12.23
CA LYS A 92 8.73 10.34 11.65
C LYS A 92 7.72 10.82 10.62
N LYS A 93 7.04 11.94 10.90
CA LYS A 93 6.18 12.61 9.93
C LYS A 93 7.07 13.20 8.82
N ILE A 94 6.73 12.94 7.56
CA ILE A 94 7.47 13.45 6.42
C ILE A 94 6.73 14.64 5.83
N ASP A 95 5.67 14.37 5.08
CA ASP A 95 4.96 15.32 4.24
C ASP A 95 3.47 14.98 4.18
N ARG A 96 2.68 15.89 3.61
CA ARG A 96 1.27 15.59 3.30
C ARG A 96 1.19 14.42 2.33
N ALA A 97 0.25 13.51 2.57
CA ALA A 97 0.06 12.39 1.67
C ALA A 97 -0.42 12.86 0.29
N SER A 98 -0.19 12.01 -0.71
CA SER A 98 -0.64 12.27 -2.08
C SER A 98 -2.16 12.48 -2.11
N ARG A 99 -2.66 13.11 -3.18
CA ARG A 99 -4.10 13.48 -3.32
C ARG A 99 -5.08 12.29 -3.23
N GLU A 100 -4.58 11.07 -3.43
CA GLU A 100 -5.27 9.79 -3.20
C GLU A 100 -5.55 9.49 -1.71
N LEU A 101 -4.87 10.14 -0.78
CA LEU A 101 -5.03 9.95 0.66
C LEU A 101 -5.44 11.30 1.27
N VAL A 102 -6.64 11.76 0.93
CA VAL A 102 -7.17 13.06 1.35
C VAL A 102 -7.15 13.17 2.88
N GLY A 103 -6.46 14.18 3.39
CA GLY A 103 -6.32 14.41 4.83
C GLY A 103 -5.30 13.53 5.54
N SER A 104 -4.62 12.62 4.83
CA SER A 104 -3.56 11.81 5.43
C SER A 104 -2.20 12.49 5.38
N THR A 105 -1.32 12.12 6.31
CA THR A 105 0.09 12.53 6.32
C THR A 105 0.98 11.30 6.12
N TYR A 106 2.02 11.43 5.29
CA TYR A 106 3.04 10.40 5.17
C TYR A 106 3.90 10.34 6.43
N ILE A 107 4.03 9.13 6.96
CA ILE A 107 4.89 8.82 8.10
C ILE A 107 5.93 7.76 7.73
N LEU A 108 7.01 7.69 8.50
CA LEU A 108 7.96 6.60 8.51
C LEU A 108 7.87 5.90 9.84
N LEU A 109 7.66 4.59 9.78
CA LEU A 109 7.77 3.71 10.93
C LEU A 109 9.24 3.33 11.07
N LYS A 110 9.87 3.71 12.18
CA LYS A 110 11.29 3.40 12.43
C LYS A 110 11.53 1.92 12.70
N GLU A 111 10.61 1.27 13.38
CA GLU A 111 10.73 -0.13 13.82
C GLU A 111 10.25 -1.15 12.76
N ARG A 112 9.93 -0.70 11.53
CA ARG A 112 9.31 -1.55 10.49
C ARG A 112 9.97 -1.49 9.12
N ALA A 113 11.23 -1.06 9.02
CA ALA A 113 12.04 -1.42 7.86
C ALA A 113 12.10 -2.96 7.68
N ASP A 114 11.84 -3.72 8.74
CA ASP A 114 11.91 -5.18 8.79
C ASP A 114 10.56 -5.92 8.65
N LEU A 115 9.42 -5.24 8.70
CA LEU A 115 8.12 -5.88 8.46
C LEU A 115 7.77 -5.87 6.96
N ASN A 116 8.74 -6.38 6.20
CA ASN A 116 8.48 -7.09 4.97
C ASN A 116 7.56 -8.25 5.31
N PHE A 117 6.37 -8.26 4.73
CA PHE A 117 5.37 -9.31 4.86
C PHE A 117 5.87 -10.57 4.11
N SER A 118 6.91 -11.23 4.66
CA SER A 118 7.41 -12.56 4.29
C SER A 118 8.67 -12.89 5.11
N ARG A 119 8.46 -13.33 6.35
CA ARG A 119 9.27 -14.39 6.94
C ARG A 119 8.31 -15.42 7.53
N ARG A 120 7.71 -16.21 6.65
CA ARG A 120 7.40 -17.62 6.90
C ARG A 120 7.82 -18.40 5.69
#